data_AF-A0A4C2EDI3-F1
#
_entry.id   AF-A0A4C2EDI3-F1
#
_cell.length_a   1.000
_cell.length_b   1.000
_cell.length_c   1.000
_cell.angle_alpha   90.00
_cell.angle_beta   90.00
_cell.angle_gamma   90.00
#
_symmetry.space_group_name_H-M   'P 1'
#
loop_
_entity.id
_entity.type
_entity.pdbx_description
1 polymer ?
#
loop_
_entity_poly.entity_id
_entity_poly.type
_entity_poly.pdbx_seq_one_letter_code
_entity_poly.pdbx_strand_id
1 'polypeptide(L)'
;MAWVKSEYAGEFAVLATWLVGLAPWSVSLFEIEGVTVIGFRFLPFRFQFIFGATLPGERPFLWAWQVAGFQGSEPLTLAGTLGFAAFAAFLLPLGLSLYYYVAEDHVEATLPVDPVRLFGGLLGLVGVLTLAASGLFIASFPGITVPVGALVALVFAYLLLTVDRA
;
A
#
# COMPACT_ATOMS: atom_id res chain seq x y z
N MET A 1 12.19 -17.35 -17.17
CA MET A 1 11.58 -16.41 -18.14
C MET A 1 11.34 -15.12 -17.38
N ALA A 2 12.06 -14.04 -17.68
CA ALA A 2 11.82 -12.75 -17.06
C ALA A 2 10.45 -12.22 -17.53
N TRP A 3 9.58 -11.85 -16.60
CA TRP A 3 8.24 -11.32 -16.90
C TRP A 3 8.28 -9.92 -17.52
N VAL A 4 9.36 -9.18 -17.27
CA VAL A 4 9.65 -7.85 -17.82
C VAL A 4 11.01 -7.93 -18.50
N LYS A 5 11.14 -7.36 -19.70
CA LYS A 5 12.44 -7.26 -20.36
C LYS A 5 13.30 -6.24 -19.61
N SER A 6 14.60 -6.48 -19.54
CA SER A 6 15.55 -5.59 -18.84
C SER A 6 15.45 -4.13 -19.27
N GLU A 7 15.20 -3.90 -20.56
CA GLU A 7 15.05 -2.57 -21.19
C GLU A 7 13.84 -1.77 -20.67
N TYR A 8 12.84 -2.40 -20.04
CA TYR A 8 11.65 -1.74 -19.48
C TYR A 8 11.60 -1.79 -17.94
N ALA A 9 12.68 -2.22 -17.30
CA ALA A 9 12.68 -2.46 -15.85
C ALA A 9 12.55 -1.15 -15.04
N GLY A 10 13.14 -0.06 -15.54
CA GLY A 10 13.06 1.27 -14.92
C GLY A 10 11.65 1.84 -14.96
N GLU A 11 11.02 1.86 -16.13
CA GLU A 11 9.66 2.35 -16.32
C GLU A 11 8.65 1.49 -15.55
N PHE A 12 8.87 0.17 -15.52
CA PHE A 12 8.06 -0.72 -14.69
C PHE A 12 8.18 -0.40 -13.20
N ALA A 13 9.36 -0.05 -12.70
CA ALA A 13 9.57 0.33 -11.30
C ALA A 13 8.78 1.60 -10.93
N VAL A 14 8.77 2.60 -11.82
CA VAL A 14 7.98 3.84 -11.65
C VAL A 14 6.48 3.52 -11.67
N LEU A 15 6.01 2.80 -12.68
CA LEU A 15 4.60 2.44 -12.80
C LEU A 15 4.10 1.62 -11.61
N ALA A 16 4.87 0.60 -11.20
CA ALA A 16 4.56 -0.22 -10.05
C ALA A 16 4.44 0.61 -8.77
N THR A 17 5.33 1.58 -8.57
CA THR A 17 5.28 2.50 -7.42
C THR A 17 3.97 3.30 -7.43
N TRP A 18 3.57 3.85 -8.57
CA TRP A 18 2.34 4.65 -8.67
C TRP A 18 1.10 3.80 -8.46
N LEU A 19 1.05 2.58 -9.01
CA LEU A 19 -0.06 1.65 -8.80
C LEU A 19 -0.21 1.26 -7.32
N VAL A 20 0.90 1.02 -6.61
CA VAL A 20 0.89 0.76 -5.15
C VAL A 20 0.38 1.97 -4.35
N GLY A 21 0.72 3.19 -4.79
CA GLY A 21 0.27 4.43 -4.15
C GLY A 21 -1.21 4.75 -4.36
N LEU A 22 -1.73 4.43 -5.55
CA LEU A 22 -3.09 4.82 -5.98
C LEU A 22 -4.15 3.77 -5.68
N ALA A 23 -3.77 2.48 -5.55
CA ALA A 23 -4.71 1.41 -5.25
C ALA A 23 -4.93 1.27 -3.73
N PRO A 24 -6.12 0.81 -3.29
CA PRO A 24 -6.32 0.44 -1.90
C PRO A 24 -5.48 -0.80 -1.58
N TRP A 25 -4.68 -0.73 -0.52
CA TRP A 25 -3.92 -1.88 -0.03
C TRP A 25 -4.81 -2.92 0.68
N SER A 26 -5.95 -2.48 1.21
CA SER A 26 -6.94 -3.35 1.86
C SER A 26 -8.37 -2.84 1.69
N VAL A 27 -9.31 -3.76 1.57
CA VAL A 27 -10.75 -3.50 1.59
C VAL A 27 -11.40 -4.34 2.68
N SER A 28 -12.26 -3.75 3.52
CA SER A 28 -13.09 -4.48 4.48
C SER A 28 -14.57 -4.31 4.18
N LEU A 29 -15.34 -5.38 4.37
CA LEU A 29 -16.79 -5.43 4.25
C LEU A 29 -17.38 -5.99 5.54
N PHE A 30 -18.38 -5.31 6.08
CA PHE A 30 -19.17 -5.77 7.21
C PHE A 30 -20.65 -5.55 6.91
N GLU A 31 -21.49 -6.49 7.33
CA GLU A 31 -22.94 -6.38 7.20
C GLU A 31 -23.61 -6.85 8.48
N ILE A 32 -24.54 -6.05 9.01
CA ILE A 32 -25.34 -6.39 10.19
C ILE A 32 -26.72 -5.73 10.09
N GLU A 33 -27.78 -6.53 10.27
CA GLU A 33 -29.16 -6.03 10.38
C GLU A 33 -29.58 -5.05 9.25
N GLY A 34 -29.14 -5.31 8.02
CA GLY A 34 -29.44 -4.45 6.85
C GLY A 34 -28.56 -3.20 6.71
N VAL A 35 -27.56 -3.03 7.58
CA VAL A 35 -26.50 -2.01 7.48
C VAL A 35 -25.25 -2.63 6.87
N THR A 36 -24.75 -2.05 5.79
CA THR A 36 -23.51 -2.48 5.13
C THR A 36 -22.43 -1.41 5.29
N VAL A 37 -21.24 -1.81 5.72
CA VAL A 37 -20.07 -0.95 5.85
C VAL A 37 -18.95 -1.45 4.94
N ILE A 38 -18.45 -0.57 4.07
CA ILE A 38 -17.33 -0.85 3.17
C ILE A 38 -16.20 0.13 3.45
N GLY A 39 -15.05 -0.38 3.87
CA GLY A 39 -13.86 0.42 4.16
C GLY A 39 -12.76 0.17 3.14
N PHE A 40 -12.34 1.21 2.41
CA PHE A 40 -11.17 1.18 1.52
C PHE A 40 -9.99 1.87 2.19
N ARG A 41 -8.86 1.17 2.30
CA ARG A 41 -7.63 1.71 2.90
C ARG A 41 -6.60 1.91 1.81
N PHE A 42 -6.25 3.17 1.57
CA PHE A 42 -5.13 3.59 0.74
C PHE A 42 -3.94 3.91 1.65
N LEU A 43 -2.77 4.14 1.08
CA LEU A 43 -1.60 4.53 1.89
C LEU A 43 -1.85 5.87 2.61
N PRO A 44 -2.20 6.98 1.94
CA PRO A 44 -2.38 8.27 2.62
C PRO A 44 -3.68 8.37 3.44
N PHE A 45 -4.72 7.61 3.12
CA PHE A 45 -6.06 7.79 3.71
C PHE A 45 -6.92 6.52 3.68
N ARG A 46 -8.01 6.55 4.44
CA ARG A 46 -9.08 5.55 4.45
C ARG A 46 -10.41 6.21 4.11
N PHE A 47 -11.16 5.56 3.21
CA PHE A 47 -12.57 5.85 2.94
C PHE A 47 -13.46 4.78 3.58
N GLN A 48 -14.64 5.17 4.06
CA GLN A 48 -15.66 4.29 4.59
C GLN A 48 -17.02 4.72 4.07
N PHE A 49 -17.76 3.77 3.53
CA PHE A 49 -19.15 3.92 3.09
C PHE A 49 -20.05 3.13 4.01
N ILE A 50 -21.16 3.73 4.43
CA ILE A 50 -22.19 3.10 5.26
C ILE A 50 -23.49 3.20 4.46
N PHE A 51 -24.17 2.06 4.31
CA PHE A 51 -25.44 1.94 3.61
C PHE A 51 -26.50 1.40 4.57
N GLY A 52 -27.75 1.85 4.43
CA GLY A 52 -28.88 1.37 5.25
C GLY A 52 -29.08 2.08 6.59
N ALA A 53 -28.13 2.91 7.03
CA ALA A 53 -28.26 3.74 8.23
C ALA A 53 -27.43 5.02 8.15
N THR A 54 -27.71 5.96 9.06
CA THR A 54 -26.85 7.10 9.37
C THR A 54 -26.48 7.01 10.85
N LEU A 55 -25.18 6.84 11.13
CA LEU A 55 -24.65 6.74 12.47
C LEU A 55 -24.18 8.13 12.95
N PRO A 56 -24.41 8.46 14.23
CA PRO A 56 -23.87 9.70 14.80
C PRO A 56 -22.34 9.63 14.90
N GLY A 57 -21.65 10.71 14.48
CA GLY A 57 -20.19 10.80 14.58
C GLY A 57 -19.42 10.03 13.52
N GLU A 58 -20.07 9.64 12.42
CA GLU A 58 -19.41 9.04 11.27
C GLU A 58 -18.21 9.87 10.78
N ARG A 59 -17.11 9.16 10.53
CA ARG A 59 -15.95 9.72 9.84
C ARG A 59 -15.68 8.89 8.59
N PRO A 60 -16.35 9.22 7.47
CA PRO A 60 -16.17 8.52 6.20
C PRO A 60 -14.73 8.60 5.71
N PHE A 61 -14.04 9.71 5.98
CA PHE A 61 -12.65 9.93 5.61
C PHE A 61 -11.76 10.03 6.86
N LEU A 62 -10.60 9.37 6.82
CA LEU A 62 -9.50 9.56 7.77
C LEU A 62 -8.17 9.57 7.04
N TRP A 63 -7.26 10.44 7.48
CA TRP A 63 -5.85 10.34 7.12
C TRP A 63 -5.20 9.13 7.78
N ALA A 64 -4.13 8.60 7.19
CA ALA A 64 -3.41 7.42 7.70
C ALA A 64 -3.00 7.56 9.18
N TRP A 65 -2.49 8.73 9.59
CA TRP A 65 -2.09 9.01 10.98
C TRP A 65 -3.25 9.13 11.96
N GLN A 66 -4.49 9.24 11.47
CA GLN A 66 -5.70 9.28 12.30
C GLN A 66 -6.34 7.90 12.48
N VAL A 67 -5.99 6.92 11.63
CA VAL A 67 -6.65 5.60 11.63
C VAL A 67 -6.49 4.90 12.96
N ALA A 68 -5.28 4.89 13.53
CA ALA A 68 -4.98 4.22 14.80
C ALA A 68 -5.83 4.79 15.95
N GLY A 69 -5.86 6.11 16.12
CA GLY A 69 -6.62 6.77 17.18
C GLY A 69 -8.14 6.70 17.04
N PHE A 70 -8.64 6.25 15.88
CA PHE A 70 -10.06 6.00 15.66
C PHE A 70 -10.50 4.57 16.06
N GLN A 71 -9.56 3.65 16.27
CA GLN A 71 -9.93 2.27 16.56
C GLN A 71 -10.32 2.09 18.03
N GLY A 72 -11.35 1.26 18.25
CA GLY A 72 -11.80 0.87 19.59
C GLY A 72 -11.10 -0.36 20.18
N SER A 73 -10.14 -0.96 19.46
CA SER A 73 -9.42 -2.16 19.91
C SER A 73 -7.92 -2.06 19.67
N GLU A 74 -7.14 -2.70 20.55
CA GLU A 74 -5.67 -2.69 20.49
C GLU A 74 -5.12 -3.30 19.18
N PRO A 75 -5.59 -4.47 18.69
CA PRO A 75 -5.09 -5.02 17.42
C PRO A 75 -5.36 -4.11 16.22
N LEU A 76 -6.54 -3.47 16.18
CA LEU A 76 -6.88 -2.55 15.10
C LEU A 76 -6.07 -1.25 15.20
N THR A 77 -5.79 -0.78 16.42
CA THR A 77 -4.90 0.37 16.66
C THR A 77 -3.52 0.09 16.07
N LEU A 78 -2.95 -1.09 16.34
CA LEU A 78 -1.69 -1.53 15.75
C LEU A 78 -1.77 -1.61 14.23
N ALA A 79 -2.87 -2.12 13.67
CA ALA A 79 -3.10 -2.14 12.22
C ALA A 79 -3.06 -0.73 11.60
N GLY A 80 -3.67 0.25 12.28
CA GLY A 80 -3.61 1.66 11.89
C GLY A 80 -2.19 2.22 11.93
N THR A 81 -1.42 1.91 12.98
CA THR A 81 -0.02 2.33 13.12
C THR A 81 0.86 1.73 12.01
N LEU A 82 0.70 0.44 11.69
CA LEU A 82 1.41 -0.21 10.59
C LEU A 82 1.03 0.39 9.23
N GLY A 83 -0.25 0.71 9.02
CA GLY A 83 -0.70 1.41 7.82
C GLY A 83 -0.05 2.80 7.67
N PHE A 84 0.05 3.57 8.75
CA PHE A 84 0.76 4.85 8.75
C PHE A 84 2.27 4.67 8.51
N ALA A 85 2.90 3.67 9.13
CA ALA A 85 4.30 3.35 8.88
C ALA A 85 4.55 2.98 7.42
N ALA A 86 3.64 2.21 6.80
CA ALA A 86 3.71 1.89 5.38
C ALA A 86 3.62 3.13 4.49
N PHE A 87 2.73 4.07 4.83
CA PHE A 87 2.65 5.35 4.13
C PHE A 87 3.94 6.16 4.25
N ALA A 88 4.49 6.30 5.46
CA ALA A 88 5.76 6.99 5.67
C ALA A 88 6.91 6.34 4.89
N ALA A 89 6.99 5.01 4.90
CA ALA A 89 7.98 4.26 4.11
C ALA A 89 7.78 4.46 2.60
N PHE A 90 6.54 4.54 2.12
CA PHE A 90 6.20 4.74 0.71
C PHE A 90 6.57 6.12 0.16
N LEU A 91 6.72 7.15 1.01
CA LEU A 91 7.15 8.47 0.54
C LEU A 91 8.53 8.44 -0.13
N LEU A 92 9.41 7.52 0.29
CA LEU A 92 10.74 7.34 -0.30
C LEU A 92 10.68 6.81 -1.75
N PRO A 93 10.10 5.63 -2.04
CA PRO A 93 9.96 5.18 -3.42
C PRO A 93 9.09 6.13 -4.25
N LEU A 94 8.08 6.78 -3.66
CA LEU A 94 7.32 7.80 -4.40
C LEU A 94 8.21 8.95 -4.87
N GLY A 95 8.98 9.57 -3.97
CA GLY A 95 9.91 10.65 -4.33
C GLY A 95 10.97 10.19 -5.34
N LEU A 96 11.53 9.00 -5.14
CA LEU A 96 12.48 8.40 -6.07
C LEU A 96 11.83 8.14 -7.45
N SER A 97 10.59 7.66 -7.51
CA SER A 97 9.88 7.40 -8.77
C SER A 97 9.66 8.66 -9.59
N LEU A 98 9.34 9.78 -8.93
CA LEU A 98 9.18 11.07 -9.58
C LEU A 98 10.51 11.59 -10.12
N TYR A 99 11.59 11.44 -9.35
CA TYR A 99 12.92 11.84 -9.80
C TYR A 99 13.43 10.97 -10.95
N TYR A 100 13.29 9.64 -10.82
CA TYR A 100 13.65 8.67 -11.84
C TYR A 100 12.88 8.90 -13.15
N TYR A 101 11.58 9.23 -13.08
CA TYR A 101 10.76 9.55 -14.25
C TYR A 101 11.25 10.77 -15.04
N VAL A 102 11.88 11.76 -14.37
CA VAL A 102 12.34 13.00 -15.01
C VAL A 102 13.82 12.95 -15.38
N ALA A 103 14.63 12.19 -14.64
CA ALA A 103 16.09 12.22 -14.71
C ALA A 103 16.73 10.83 -14.63
N GLU A 104 16.21 9.87 -15.41
CA GLU A 104 16.65 8.47 -15.42
C GLU A 104 18.17 8.30 -15.52
N ASP A 105 18.80 8.83 -16.58
CA ASP A 105 20.25 8.70 -16.82
C ASP A 105 21.08 9.17 -15.62
N HIS A 106 20.64 10.23 -14.95
CA HIS A 106 21.35 10.77 -13.80
C HIS A 106 21.20 9.85 -12.59
N VAL A 107 20.01 9.30 -12.35
CA VAL A 107 19.76 8.39 -11.24
C VAL A 107 20.54 7.08 -11.43
N GLU A 108 20.54 6.53 -12.64
CA GLU A 108 21.32 5.33 -12.95
C GLU A 108 22.84 5.57 -12.80
N ALA A 109 23.34 6.75 -13.17
CA ALA A 109 24.76 7.07 -13.06
C ALA A 109 25.24 7.39 -11.64
N THR A 110 24.34 7.84 -10.75
CA THR A 110 24.73 8.36 -9.42
C THR A 110 24.42 7.43 -8.25
N LEU A 111 23.42 6.56 -8.38
CA LEU A 111 23.08 5.65 -7.29
C LEU A 111 24.13 4.53 -7.16
N PRO A 112 24.60 4.24 -5.93
CA PRO A 112 25.56 3.17 -5.68
C PRO A 112 24.94 1.76 -5.77
N VAL A 113 23.62 1.69 -5.94
CA VAL A 113 22.84 0.46 -6.04
C VAL A 113 21.93 0.53 -7.25
N ASP A 114 21.60 -0.63 -7.81
CA ASP A 114 20.64 -0.71 -8.91
C ASP A 114 19.28 -0.10 -8.51
N PRO A 115 18.83 0.98 -9.17
CA PRO A 115 17.58 1.66 -8.85
C PRO A 115 16.38 0.73 -8.85
N VAL A 116 16.32 -0.23 -9.79
CA VAL A 116 15.21 -1.18 -9.93
C VAL A 116 15.13 -2.10 -8.71
N ARG A 117 16.27 -2.61 -8.23
CA ARG A 117 16.34 -3.44 -7.02
C ARG A 117 16.00 -2.62 -5.77
N LEU A 118 16.39 -1.35 -5.72
CA LEU A 118 16.03 -0.43 -4.65
C LEU A 118 14.50 -0.22 -4.59
N PHE A 119 13.85 0.04 -5.72
CA PHE A 119 12.37 0.08 -5.79
C PHE A 119 11.75 -1.23 -5.33
N GLY A 120 12.28 -2.37 -5.78
CA GLY A 120 11.81 -3.69 -5.36
C GLY A 120 11.87 -3.87 -3.84
N GLY A 121 12.99 -3.51 -3.21
CA GLY A 121 13.15 -3.57 -1.76
C GLY A 121 12.20 -2.63 -1.00
N LEU A 122 12.07 -1.38 -1.45
CA LEU A 122 11.20 -0.38 -0.84
C LEU A 122 9.71 -0.76 -0.94
N LEU A 123 9.26 -1.18 -2.13
CA LEU A 123 7.89 -1.66 -2.33
C LEU A 123 7.64 -2.97 -1.58
N GLY A 124 8.66 -3.82 -1.42
CA GLY A 124 8.60 -5.01 -0.60
C GLY A 124 8.33 -4.68 0.87
N LEU A 125 9.04 -3.69 1.43
CA LEU A 125 8.79 -3.19 2.79
C LEU A 125 7.35 -2.67 2.95
N VAL A 126 6.88 -1.85 1.99
CA VAL A 126 5.49 -1.34 1.99
C VAL A 126 4.48 -2.49 1.93
N GLY A 127 4.72 -3.50 1.07
CA GLY A 127 3.91 -4.70 0.95
C GLY A 127 3.85 -5.50 2.25
N VAL A 128 4.97 -5.70 2.94
CA VAL A 128 5.01 -6.41 4.23
C VAL A 128 4.24 -5.65 5.30
N LEU A 129 4.44 -4.34 5.42
CA LEU A 129 3.76 -3.52 6.43
C LEU A 129 2.24 -3.51 6.21
N THR A 130 1.80 -3.33 4.96
CA THR A 130 0.37 -3.34 4.61
C THR A 130 -0.25 -4.74 4.72
N LEU A 131 0.50 -5.81 4.45
CA LEU A 131 0.04 -7.18 4.65
C LEU A 131 -0.11 -7.50 6.14
N ALA A 132 0.85 -7.11 6.97
CA ALA A 132 0.77 -7.27 8.42
C ALA A 132 -0.44 -6.50 9.00
N ALA A 133 -0.63 -5.25 8.59
CA ALA A 133 -1.81 -4.46 8.95
C ALA A 133 -3.11 -5.15 8.50
N SER A 134 -3.14 -5.68 7.28
CA SER A 134 -4.30 -6.42 6.77
C SER A 134 -4.58 -7.69 7.56
N GLY A 135 -3.55 -8.42 7.99
CA GLY A 135 -3.68 -9.61 8.84
C GLY A 135 -4.37 -9.30 10.17
N LEU A 136 -4.05 -8.16 10.79
CA LEU A 136 -4.73 -7.70 11.99
C LEU A 136 -6.19 -7.33 11.73
N PHE A 137 -6.50 -6.68 10.60
CA PHE A 137 -7.88 -6.44 10.20
C PHE A 137 -8.63 -7.75 9.94
N ILE A 138 -8.02 -8.73 9.28
CA ILE A 138 -8.62 -10.07 9.06
C ILE A 138 -8.95 -10.75 10.39
N ALA A 139 -8.05 -10.64 11.37
CA ALA A 139 -8.21 -11.31 12.67
C ALA A 139 -9.17 -10.60 13.64
N SER A 140 -9.35 -9.28 13.51
CA SER A 140 -10.01 -8.47 14.54
C SER A 140 -11.11 -7.53 14.06
N PHE A 141 -11.29 -7.33 12.75
CA PHE A 141 -12.42 -6.56 12.22
C PHE A 141 -13.65 -7.47 12.12
N PRO A 142 -14.82 -7.04 12.60
CA PRO A 142 -16.04 -7.81 12.42
C PRO A 142 -16.42 -7.75 10.94
N GLY A 143 -16.07 -8.76 10.16
CA GLY A 143 -16.33 -8.79 8.71
C GLY A 143 -15.21 -9.45 7.91
N ILE A 144 -15.27 -9.29 6.59
CA ILE A 144 -14.28 -9.83 5.65
C ILE A 144 -13.30 -8.71 5.31
N THR A 145 -12.01 -9.03 5.33
CA THR A 145 -10.95 -8.11 4.86
C THR A 145 -10.14 -8.78 3.77
N VAL A 146 -9.92 -8.07 2.66
CA VAL A 146 -9.16 -8.55 1.51
C VAL A 146 -7.91 -7.67 1.30
N PRO A 147 -6.68 -8.25 1.33
CA PRO A 147 -5.43 -7.51 1.25
C PRO A 147 -4.93 -7.31 -0.20
N VAL A 148 -5.79 -6.84 -1.11
CA VAL A 148 -5.47 -6.86 -2.56
C VAL A 148 -4.19 -6.08 -2.89
N GLY A 149 -4.13 -4.79 -2.56
CA GLY A 149 -2.95 -3.99 -2.92
C GLY A 149 -1.69 -4.36 -2.13
N ALA A 150 -1.82 -4.92 -0.92
CA ALA A 150 -0.66 -5.45 -0.18
C ALA A 150 0.00 -6.63 -0.92
N LEU A 151 -0.80 -7.57 -1.44
CA LEU A 151 -0.30 -8.69 -2.24
C LEU A 151 0.28 -8.21 -3.58
N VAL A 152 -0.38 -7.25 -4.23
CA VAL A 152 0.13 -6.65 -5.47
C VAL A 152 1.49 -5.97 -5.26
N ALA A 153 1.67 -5.23 -4.16
CA ALA A 153 2.96 -4.61 -3.82
C ALA A 153 4.07 -5.66 -3.66
N LEU A 154 3.79 -6.80 -3.02
CA LEU A 154 4.75 -7.90 -2.87
C LEU A 154 5.07 -8.58 -4.22
N VAL A 155 4.07 -8.73 -5.10
CA VAL A 155 4.31 -9.25 -6.46
C VAL A 155 5.21 -8.30 -7.23
N PHE A 156 4.93 -7.00 -7.23
CA PHE A 156 5.80 -6.01 -7.88
C PHE A 156 7.21 -6.00 -7.28
N ALA A 157 7.33 -6.07 -5.96
CA ALA A 157 8.62 -6.19 -5.30
C ALA A 157 9.41 -7.41 -5.79
N TYR A 158 8.77 -8.58 -5.82
CA TYR A 158 9.37 -9.81 -6.34
C TYR A 158 9.82 -9.66 -7.79
N LEU A 159 8.97 -9.12 -8.66
CA LEU A 159 9.30 -8.91 -10.08
C LEU A 159 10.50 -7.98 -10.25
N LEU A 160 10.54 -6.86 -9.52
CA LEU A 160 11.66 -5.91 -9.56
C LEU A 160 12.96 -6.47 -8.99
N LEU A 161 12.89 -7.34 -7.98
CA LEU A 161 14.08 -7.95 -7.37
C LEU A 161 14.65 -9.10 -8.21
N THR A 162 13.83 -9.73 -9.04
CA THR A 162 14.17 -10.90 -9.85
C THR A 162 14.38 -10.59 -11.33
N VAL A 163 14.12 -9.36 -11.78
CA VAL A 163 14.37 -8.97 -13.17
C VAL A 163 15.86 -9.03 -13.49
N ASP A 164 16.16 -9.56 -14.67
CA ASP A 164 17.53 -9.59 -15.18
C ASP A 164 17.99 -8.16 -15.48
N ARG A 165 19.14 -7.77 -14.94
CA ARG A 165 19.76 -6.45 -15.13
C ARG A 165 21.16 -6.68 -15.72
N ALA A 166 21.48 -5.91 -16.76
CA ALA A 166 22.71 -6.04 -17.56
C ALA A 166 23.87 -5.27 -16.94
#